data_AF-A0A8I6YN36-F1
#
_entry.id   AF-A0A8I6YN36-F1
#
_cell.length_a   1.000
_cell.length_b   1.000
_cell.length_c   1.000
_cell.angle_alpha   90.00
_cell.angle_beta   90.00
_cell.angle_gamma   90.00
#
_symmetry.space_group_name_H-M   'P 1'
#
loop_
_entity.id
_entity.type
_entity.pdbx_description
1 polymer ?
#
loop_
_entity_poly.entity_id
_entity_poly.type
_entity_poly.pdbx_seq_one_letter_code
_entity_poly.pdbx_strand_id
1 'polypeptide(L)'
;MNTRWKVYRGDSTSRRDLLFTVVKPSVIQLRWSTKVSVFLANNDAVQASDFRITGSYHDGACSVSLGESDTLIARIDRRSTVVSALLGKNAYSVTVNAGIDYAFIVALAVVLDEMHYQ
;
A
#
# COMPACT_ATOMS: atom_id res chain seq x y z
N MET A 1 -4.64 -8.41 -16.48
CA MET A 1 -4.51 -6.94 -16.39
C MET A 1 -4.00 -6.59 -15.00
N ASN A 2 -3.05 -5.66 -14.87
CA ASN A 2 -2.62 -5.15 -13.56
C ASN A 2 -3.70 -4.22 -13.02
N THR A 3 -4.20 -4.47 -11.80
CA THR A 3 -5.12 -3.54 -11.12
C THR A 3 -4.31 -2.37 -10.57
N ARG A 4 -4.88 -1.16 -10.67
CA ARG A 4 -4.21 0.09 -10.29
C ARG A 4 -5.13 0.96 -9.44
N TRP A 5 -4.56 1.58 -8.43
CA TRP A 5 -5.20 2.59 -7.60
C TRP A 5 -4.42 3.89 -7.74
N LYS A 6 -5.14 5.00 -7.92
CA LYS A 6 -4.55 6.34 -8.03
C LYS A 6 -4.93 7.12 -6.78
N VAL A 7 -3.94 7.72 -6.14
CA VAL A 7 -4.14 8.52 -4.93
C VAL A 7 -3.93 9.99 -5.29
N TYR A 8 -4.92 10.81 -4.94
CA TYR A 8 -4.98 12.22 -5.28
C TYR A 8 -4.98 13.09 -4.02
N ARG A 9 -4.59 14.35 -4.18
CA ARG A 9 -4.62 15.35 -3.10
C ARG A 9 -6.07 15.78 -2.80
N GLY A 10 -6.45 15.70 -1.52
CA GLY A 10 -7.78 16.10 -1.06
C GLY A 10 -8.88 15.32 -1.79
N ASP A 11 -9.98 16.00 -2.09
CA ASP A 11 -11.15 15.40 -2.76
C ASP A 11 -11.07 15.49 -4.30
N SER A 12 -9.87 15.65 -4.86
CA SER A 12 -9.66 15.78 -6.31
C SER A 12 -9.51 14.43 -7.00
N THR A 13 -9.79 14.40 -8.30
CA THR A 13 -9.41 13.31 -9.22
C THR A 13 -8.63 13.84 -10.44
N SER A 14 -8.24 15.12 -10.40
CA SER A 14 -7.51 15.76 -11.49
C SER A 14 -6.08 15.25 -11.59
N ARG A 15 -5.55 15.14 -12.82
CA ARG A 15 -4.18 14.68 -13.07
C ARG A 15 -3.12 15.51 -12.32
N ARG A 16 -3.33 16.82 -12.18
CA ARG A 16 -2.41 17.72 -11.46
C ARG A 16 -2.33 17.43 -9.96
N ASP A 17 -3.35 16.76 -9.43
CA ASP A 17 -3.47 16.44 -8.01
C ASP A 17 -3.07 14.99 -7.72
N LEU A 18 -2.62 14.23 -8.74
CA LEU A 18 -2.10 12.87 -8.55
C LEU A 18 -0.85 12.94 -7.67
N LEU A 19 -0.83 12.14 -6.60
CA LEU A 19 0.32 12.02 -5.70
C LEU A 19 1.15 10.78 -6.05
N PHE A 20 0.48 9.64 -6.18
CA PHE A 20 1.11 8.38 -6.55
C PHE A 20 0.10 7.37 -7.11
N THR A 21 0.62 6.37 -7.80
CA THR A 21 -0.12 5.22 -8.31
C THR A 21 0.38 3.96 -7.65
N VAL A 22 -0.55 3.14 -7.17
CA VAL A 22 -0.28 1.83 -6.60
C VAL A 22 -0.68 0.77 -7.61
N VAL A 23 0.22 -0.17 -7.91
CA VAL A 23 0.04 -1.19 -8.94
C VAL A 23 0.18 -2.57 -8.32
N LYS A 24 -0.87 -3.39 -8.45
CA LYS A 24 -0.82 -4.82 -8.15
C LYS A 24 -0.43 -5.57 -9.44
N PRO A 25 0.74 -6.22 -9.49
CA PRO A 25 1.14 -7.01 -10.64
C PRO A 25 0.12 -8.13 -10.90
N SER A 26 -0.20 -8.42 -12.16
CA SER A 26 -1.17 -9.44 -12.56
C SER A 26 -0.66 -10.88 -12.44
N VAL A 27 0.53 -11.07 -11.89
CA VAL A 27 1.11 -12.40 -11.68
C VAL A 27 0.35 -13.05 -10.53
N ILE A 28 0.06 -14.34 -10.64
CA ILE A 28 -0.56 -15.17 -9.58
C ILE A 28 0.26 -14.97 -8.29
N GLN A 29 -0.17 -14.02 -7.47
CA GLN A 29 0.28 -13.88 -6.10
C GLN A 29 -0.36 -15.06 -5.37
N LEU A 30 0.47 -15.92 -4.78
CA LEU A 30 -0.05 -16.84 -3.79
C LEU A 30 -0.83 -16.01 -2.77
N ARG A 31 -1.98 -16.51 -2.31
CA ARG A 31 -2.89 -15.82 -1.35
C ARG A 31 -2.20 -15.28 -0.09
N TRP A 32 -0.95 -15.67 0.14
CA TRP A 32 -0.11 -15.40 1.29
C TRP A 32 0.91 -14.27 1.07
N SER A 33 1.18 -13.83 -0.17
CA SER A 33 2.18 -12.79 -0.42
C SER A 33 1.64 -11.59 -1.20
N THR A 34 1.54 -10.48 -0.49
CA THR A 34 1.30 -9.15 -1.04
C THR A 34 2.60 -8.65 -1.64
N LYS A 35 2.62 -8.38 -2.95
CA LYS A 35 3.71 -7.64 -3.62
C LYS A 35 3.12 -6.50 -4.44
N VAL A 36 3.34 -5.28 -4.02
CA VAL A 36 2.73 -4.09 -4.62
C VAL A 36 3.80 -3.05 -4.91
N SER A 37 3.71 -2.43 -6.08
CA SER A 37 4.63 -1.36 -6.48
C SER A 37 3.93 -0.01 -6.40
N VAL A 38 4.65 0.99 -5.89
CA VAL A 38 4.17 2.37 -5.75
C VAL A 38 5.05 3.26 -6.61
N PHE A 39 4.41 4.11 -7.41
CA PHE A 39 5.05 5.06 -8.32
C PHE A 39 4.57 6.46 -7.98
N LEU A 40 5.48 7.36 -7.62
CA LEU A 40 5.18 8.77 -7.41
C LEU A 40 4.76 9.42 -8.75
N ALA A 41 3.95 10.47 -8.67
CA ALA A 41 3.37 11.11 -9.86
C ALA A 41 4.40 11.67 -10.87
N ASN A 42 5.65 11.91 -10.45
CA ASN A 42 6.72 12.38 -11.32
C ASN A 42 7.54 11.23 -11.96
N ASN A 43 7.24 9.97 -11.62
CA ASN A 43 7.89 8.78 -12.18
C ASN A 43 7.09 8.26 -13.39
N ASP A 44 7.03 9.09 -14.44
CA ASP A 44 6.24 8.81 -15.64
C ASP A 44 6.82 7.68 -16.52
N ALA A 45 8.10 7.34 -16.33
CA ALA A 45 8.80 6.35 -17.14
C ALA A 45 8.61 4.90 -16.66
N VAL A 46 8.04 4.67 -15.46
CA VAL A 46 7.74 3.35 -14.88
C VAL A 46 8.93 2.37 -14.97
N GLN A 47 10.17 2.87 -14.85
CA GLN A 47 11.37 2.04 -14.98
C GLN A 47 11.64 1.24 -13.69
N ALA A 48 11.50 1.90 -12.54
CA ALA A 48 11.65 1.30 -11.22
C ALA A 48 10.57 1.84 -10.28
N SER A 49 10.12 1.00 -9.35
CA SER A 49 9.19 1.43 -8.30
C SER A 49 9.88 2.42 -7.37
N ASP A 50 9.16 3.47 -6.93
CA ASP A 50 9.69 4.40 -5.91
C ASP A 50 9.58 3.77 -4.51
N PHE A 51 8.53 2.97 -4.31
CA PHE A 51 8.37 2.15 -3.11
C PHE A 51 7.79 0.79 -3.46
N ARG A 52 8.04 -0.17 -2.59
CA ARG A 52 7.53 -1.53 -2.70
C ARG A 52 6.91 -1.95 -1.38
N ILE A 53 5.73 -2.56 -1.46
CA ILE A 53 5.08 -3.21 -0.33
C ILE A 53 5.24 -4.72 -0.52
N THR A 54 5.77 -5.40 0.50
CA THR A 54 5.91 -6.85 0.55
C THR A 54 5.31 -7.42 1.84
N GLY A 55 5.14 -8.74 1.91
CA GLY A 55 4.70 -9.43 3.13
C GLY A 55 3.32 -10.06 2.97
N SER A 56 2.59 -10.26 4.06
CA SER A 56 1.26 -10.87 4.06
C SER A 56 0.24 -9.91 4.65
N TYR A 57 -0.72 -9.48 3.82
CA TYR A 57 -1.82 -8.64 4.28
C TYR A 57 -2.70 -9.34 5.32
N HIS A 58 -2.99 -10.63 5.12
CA HIS A 58 -3.87 -11.41 5.99
C HIS A 58 -3.22 -11.73 7.34
N ASP A 59 -1.91 -11.95 7.38
CA ASP A 59 -1.17 -12.15 8.62
C ASP A 59 -0.81 -10.82 9.30
N GLY A 60 -1.17 -9.69 8.69
CA GLY A 60 -0.90 -8.35 9.20
C GLY A 60 0.58 -8.06 9.31
N ALA A 61 1.37 -8.40 8.28
CA ALA A 61 2.82 -8.25 8.28
C ALA A 61 3.31 -7.62 6.97
N CYS A 62 2.77 -6.46 6.60
CA CYS A 62 3.20 -5.74 5.39
C CYS A 62 4.37 -4.79 5.69
N SER A 63 5.40 -4.85 4.88
CA SER A 63 6.59 -4.00 4.94
C SER A 63 6.62 -3.05 3.75
N VAL A 64 6.92 -1.78 4.00
CA VAL A 64 7.07 -0.74 2.96
C VAL A 64 8.55 -0.37 2.87
N SER A 65 9.13 -0.52 1.68
CA SER A 65 10.56 -0.26 1.42
C SER A 65 10.77 0.75 0.29
N LEU A 66 11.95 1.39 0.26
CA LEU A 66 12.38 2.26 -0.84
C LEU A 66 12.72 1.44 -2.09
N GLY A 67 11.94 1.65 -3.16
CA GLY A 67 12.03 0.93 -4.42
C GLY A 67 12.23 -0.58 -4.25
N GLU A 68 13.20 -1.13 -4.97
CA GLU A 68 13.56 -2.55 -4.88
C GLU A 68 14.60 -2.85 -3.79
N SER A 69 15.01 -1.86 -2.98
CA SER A 69 15.96 -2.04 -1.89
C SER A 69 15.33 -2.70 -0.65
N ASP A 70 16.18 -3.07 0.30
CA ASP A 70 15.78 -3.57 1.63
C ASP A 70 15.63 -2.45 2.68
N THR A 71 15.72 -1.18 2.25
CA THR A 71 15.53 -0.03 3.16
C THR A 71 14.07 0.08 3.55
N LEU A 72 13.72 -0.49 4.71
CA LEU A 72 12.39 -0.42 5.30
C LEU A 72 12.10 1.01 5.80
N ILE A 73 10.96 1.57 5.40
CA ILE A 73 10.51 2.91 5.82
C ILE A 73 9.27 2.86 6.71
N ALA A 74 8.48 1.80 6.62
CA ALA A 74 7.30 1.60 7.44
C ALA A 74 6.86 0.13 7.50
N ARG A 75 6.03 -0.19 8.49
CA ARG A 75 5.26 -1.44 8.58
C ARG A 75 3.78 -1.13 8.72
N ILE A 76 2.97 -1.94 8.07
CA ILE A 76 1.50 -1.90 8.10
C ILE A 76 1.03 -3.27 8.61
N ASP A 77 0.47 -3.29 9.81
CA ASP A 77 -0.02 -4.50 10.46
C ASP A 77 -1.55 -4.45 10.55
N ARG A 78 -2.23 -5.35 9.84
CA ARG A 78 -3.67 -5.56 9.99
C ARG A 78 -3.92 -6.31 11.30
N ARG A 79 -4.58 -5.66 12.25
CA ARG A 79 -5.04 -6.29 13.48
C ARG A 79 -6.37 -6.99 13.23
N SER A 80 -6.32 -8.30 13.03
CA SER A 80 -7.51 -9.13 13.05
C SER A 80 -7.80 -9.55 14.49
N THR A 81 -8.85 -8.99 15.08
CA THR A 81 -9.40 -9.51 16.34
C THR A 81 -10.72 -10.24 16.03
N VAL A 82 -11.04 -11.28 16.80
CA VAL A 82 -12.31 -12.03 16.63
C VAL A 82 -13.52 -11.08 16.68
N VAL A 83 -13.44 -10.04 17.53
CA VAL A 83 -14.48 -9.01 17.67
C VAL A 83 -14.55 -8.09 16.44
N SER A 84 -13.41 -7.67 15.89
CA SER A 84 -13.38 -6.79 14.72
C SER A 84 -13.86 -7.52 13.44
N ALA A 85 -13.58 -8.82 13.32
CA ALA A 85 -14.14 -9.68 12.28
C ALA A 85 -15.67 -9.80 12.37
N LEU A 86 -16.23 -9.97 13.58
CA LEU A 86 -17.69 -10.04 13.80
C LEU A 86 -18.40 -8.70 13.51
N LEU A 87 -17.72 -7.58 13.70
CA LEU A 87 -18.26 -6.23 13.45
C LEU A 87 -17.97 -5.70 12.04
N GLY A 88 -17.28 -6.48 11.19
CA GLY A 88 -16.87 -6.05 9.85
C GLY A 88 -15.89 -4.86 9.86
N LYS A 89 -15.21 -4.61 10.98
CA LYS A 89 -14.26 -3.51 11.11
C LYS A 89 -12.84 -4.04 11.01
N ASN A 90 -12.04 -3.49 10.11
CA ASN A 90 -10.60 -3.73 10.08
C ASN A 90 -9.88 -2.68 10.91
N ALA A 91 -8.93 -3.10 11.74
CA ALA A 91 -8.05 -2.20 12.48
C ALA A 91 -6.62 -2.36 11.96
N TYR A 92 -5.87 -1.25 11.87
CA TYR A 92 -4.49 -1.25 11.38
C TYR A 92 -3.58 -0.58 12.39
N SER A 93 -2.37 -1.10 12.50
CA SER A 93 -1.24 -0.47 13.17
C SER A 93 -0.24 -0.07 12.09
N VAL A 94 0.28 1.14 12.17
CA VAL A 94 1.30 1.63 11.25
C VAL A 94 2.50 2.12 12.05
N THR A 95 3.65 1.54 11.77
CA THR A 95 4.94 1.99 12.30
C THR A 95 5.67 2.72 11.19
N VAL A 96 6.01 3.99 11.41
CA VAL A 96 6.58 4.86 10.38
C VAL A 96 7.93 5.38 10.88
N ASN A 97 8.97 5.26 10.05
CA ASN A 97 10.30 5.77 10.39
C ASN A 97 10.30 7.31 10.42
N ALA A 98 11.22 7.88 11.19
CA ALA A 98 11.39 9.33 11.27
C ALA A 98 11.66 9.94 9.88
N GLY A 99 11.02 11.07 9.59
CA GLY A 99 11.15 11.79 8.31
C GLY A 99 10.26 11.28 7.18
N ILE A 100 9.49 10.21 7.40
CA ILE A 100 8.52 9.68 6.42
C ILE A 100 7.14 10.29 6.68
N ASP A 101 6.43 10.65 5.60
CA ASP A 101 5.07 11.17 5.68
C ASP A 101 4.08 10.09 6.17
N TYR A 102 3.45 10.33 7.31
CA TYR A 102 2.47 9.41 7.90
C TYR A 102 1.21 9.27 7.03
N ALA A 103 0.73 10.35 6.41
CA ALA A 103 -0.45 10.32 5.56
C ALA A 103 -0.22 9.47 4.31
N PHE A 104 1.00 9.49 3.77
CA PHE A 104 1.40 8.59 2.69
C PHE A 104 1.26 7.11 3.11
N ILE A 105 1.80 6.72 4.27
CA ILE A 105 1.72 5.33 4.74
C ILE A 105 0.28 4.91 5.07
N VAL A 106 -0.52 5.79 5.69
CA VAL A 106 -1.94 5.51 5.96
C VAL A 106 -2.72 5.33 4.65
N ALA A 107 -2.46 6.14 3.63
CA ALA A 107 -3.08 5.97 2.32
C ALA A 107 -2.73 4.60 1.71
N LEU A 108 -1.50 4.11 1.86
CA LEU A 108 -1.15 2.75 1.43
C LEU A 108 -1.93 1.67 2.19
N ALA A 109 -2.15 1.84 3.49
CA ALA A 109 -2.96 0.90 4.28
C ALA A 109 -4.42 0.84 3.79
N VAL A 110 -5.03 1.98 3.47
CA VAL A 110 -6.39 2.06 2.90
C VAL A 110 -6.44 1.38 1.53
N VAL A 111 -5.44 1.62 0.67
CA VAL A 111 -5.37 0.96 -0.64
C VAL A 111 -5.21 -0.56 -0.46
N LEU A 112 -4.38 -1.03 0.48
CA LEU A 112 -4.24 -2.46 0.77
C LEU A 112 -5.55 -3.09 1.27
N ASP A 113 -6.36 -2.36 2.04
CA ASP A 113 -7.66 -2.84 2.47
C ASP A 113 -8.61 -3.01 1.28
N GLU A 114 -8.76 -1.97 0.45
CA GLU A 114 -9.58 -2.01 -0.76
C GLU A 114 -9.14 -3.13 -1.71
N MET A 115 -7.82 -3.34 -1.86
CA MET A 115 -7.24 -4.40 -2.68
C MET A 115 -7.63 -5.83 -2.29
N HIS A 116 -7.95 -6.06 -1.01
CA HIS A 116 -8.23 -7.39 -0.45
C HIS A 116 -9.67 -7.51 0.08
N TYR A 117 -10.46 -6.42 0.02
CA TYR A 117 -11.89 -6.44 0.28
C TYR A 117 -12.72 -6.91 -0.93
N GLN A 118 -12.22 -6.63 -2.15
CA GLN A 118 -12.80 -7.08 -3.42
C GLN A 118 -12.32 -8.49 -3.83
#